data_AF-A0A925PSL8-F1
#
_entry.id   AF-A0A925PSL8-F1
#
_cell.length_a   1.000
_cell.length_b   1.000
_cell.length_c   1.000
_cell.angle_alpha   90.00
_cell.angle_beta   90.00
_cell.angle_gamma   90.00
#
_symmetry.space_group_name_H-M   'P 1'
#
loop_
_entity.id
_entity.type
_entity.pdbx_description
1 polymer ?
#
loop_
_entity_poly.entity_id
_entity_poly.type
_entity_poly.pdbx_seq_one_letter_code
_entity_poly.pdbx_strand_id
1 'polypeptide(L)'
;ALAAAPGAEARENYVLLAMLWQDYREWVQRPPSRETGRKLRERTEEVAWVVARGVRLVNSEPRTAAKATAVRASQAAIASQRIARAYLWRRWDIRDAGIDRELREARENLPRALQAIAESPELAAEVASQVESAQTQWRFLSDAATQLDASASNARALEFACKSADHILEAMERVMQEAARAERR
;
A
#
# COMPACT_ATOMS: atom_id res chain seq x y z
N ALA A 1 30.74 19.00 -11.53
CA ALA A 1 29.40 18.52 -11.15
C ALA A 1 29.57 17.22 -10.39
N LEU A 2 29.60 17.28 -9.06
CA LEU A 2 29.71 16.09 -8.21
C LEU A 2 28.40 15.33 -8.34
N ALA A 3 28.46 14.14 -8.94
CA ALA A 3 27.38 13.18 -8.94
C ALA A 3 26.92 12.99 -7.49
N ALA A 4 25.71 13.45 -7.17
CA ALA A 4 25.09 13.15 -5.88
C ALA A 4 25.00 11.63 -5.79
N ALA A 5 25.80 11.04 -4.90
CA ALA A 5 25.78 9.61 -4.67
C ALA A 5 24.34 9.22 -4.29
N PRO A 6 23.80 8.09 -4.79
CA PRO A 6 22.48 7.59 -4.42
C PRO A 6 22.23 7.59 -2.90
N GLY A 7 23.29 7.40 -2.10
CA GLY A 7 23.24 7.47 -0.64
C GLY A 7 23.02 8.87 -0.04
N ALA A 8 23.45 9.96 -0.68
CA ALA A 8 23.20 11.31 -0.19
C ALA A 8 21.74 11.74 -0.43
N GLU A 9 21.26 11.53 -1.66
CA GLU A 9 19.87 11.84 -2.02
C GLU A 9 18.87 10.96 -1.24
N ALA A 10 19.18 9.67 -1.04
CA ALA A 10 18.37 8.79 -0.20
C ALA A 10 18.32 9.29 1.26
N ARG A 11 19.45 9.72 1.84
CA ARG A 11 19.50 10.29 3.20
C ARG A 11 18.62 11.54 3.32
N GLU A 12 18.73 12.47 2.38
CA GLU A 12 17.90 13.68 2.36
C GLU A 12 16.41 13.33 2.26
N ASN A 13 16.05 12.33 1.44
CA ASN A 13 14.68 11.85 1.34
C ASN A 13 14.18 11.26 2.67
N TYR A 14 15.03 10.55 3.43
CA TYR A 14 14.66 10.03 4.76
C TYR A 14 14.50 11.14 5.80
N VAL A 15 15.30 12.21 5.76
CA VAL A 15 15.10 13.39 6.62
C VAL A 15 13.75 14.03 6.33
N LEU A 16 13.43 14.24 5.05
CA LEU A 16 12.13 14.77 4.63
C LEU A 16 10.98 13.87 5.07
N LEU A 17 11.12 12.54 4.92
CA LEU A 17 10.14 11.58 5.39
C LEU A 17 9.92 11.70 6.91
N ALA A 18 10.99 11.81 7.70
CA ALA A 18 10.88 11.94 9.14
C ALA A 18 10.10 13.20 9.56
N MET A 19 10.31 14.33 8.87
CA MET A 19 9.57 15.58 9.09
C MET A 19 8.09 15.41 8.74
N LEU A 20 7.79 14.98 7.51
CA LEU A 20 6.41 14.79 7.03
C LEU A 20 5.64 13.75 7.86
N TRP A 21 6.33 12.75 8.41
CA TRP A 21 5.75 11.77 9.31
C TRP A 21 5.26 12.37 10.62
N GLN A 22 5.99 13.32 11.21
CA GLN A 22 5.53 14.01 12.42
C GLN A 22 4.27 14.82 12.13
N ASP A 23 4.27 15.61 11.05
CA ASP A 23 3.10 16.40 10.65
C ASP A 23 1.88 15.50 10.42
N TYR A 24 2.05 14.41 9.66
CA TYR A 24 0.99 13.41 9.47
C TYR A 24 0.45 12.87 10.79
N ARG A 25 1.33 12.50 11.73
CA ARG A 25 0.94 11.96 13.04
C ARG A 25 0.17 12.96 13.89
N GLU A 26 0.49 14.24 13.81
CA GLU A 26 -0.29 15.28 14.50
C GLU A 26 -1.71 15.34 13.95
N TRP A 27 -1.89 15.26 12.63
CA TRP A 27 -3.22 15.28 12.00
C TRP A 27 -4.05 14.03 12.30
N VAL A 28 -3.43 12.84 12.35
CA VAL A 28 -4.12 11.58 12.72
C VAL A 28 -4.71 11.64 14.12
N GLN A 29 -4.07 12.36 15.05
CA GLN A 29 -4.52 12.45 16.44
C GLN A 29 -5.64 13.47 16.67
N ARG A 30 -5.97 14.28 15.66
CA ARG A 30 -7.04 15.28 15.77
C ARG A 30 -8.43 14.62 15.72
N PRO A 31 -9.45 15.24 16.33
CA PRO A 31 -10.82 14.75 16.22
C PRO A 31 -11.25 14.59 14.76
N PRO A 32 -11.90 13.45 14.40
CA PRO A 32 -12.30 13.19 13.04
C PRO A 32 -13.41 14.15 12.61
N SER A 33 -13.19 14.85 11.51
CA SER A 33 -14.16 15.73 10.86
C SER A 33 -13.88 15.77 9.36
N ARG A 34 -14.82 16.29 8.55
CA ARG A 34 -14.57 16.45 7.11
C ARG A 34 -13.40 17.39 6.82
N GLU A 35 -13.26 18.45 7.61
CA GLU A 35 -12.16 19.41 7.49
C GLU A 35 -10.82 18.76 7.86
N THR A 36 -10.75 18.12 9.02
CA THR A 36 -9.58 17.35 9.46
C THR A 36 -9.23 16.28 8.42
N GLY A 37 -10.23 15.60 7.85
CA GLY A 37 -10.05 14.58 6.82
C GLY A 37 -9.43 15.11 5.53
N ARG A 38 -9.82 16.31 5.06
CA ARG A 38 -9.19 16.94 3.89
C ARG A 38 -7.71 17.24 4.15
N LYS A 39 -7.38 17.76 5.33
CA LYS A 39 -6.00 18.07 5.70
C LYS A 39 -5.16 16.82 5.95
N LEU A 40 -5.72 15.83 6.63
CA LEU A 40 -5.10 14.53 6.80
C LEU A 40 -4.79 13.89 5.44
N ARG A 41 -5.69 13.99 4.47
CA ARG A 41 -5.45 13.52 3.11
C ARG A 41 -4.25 14.20 2.46
N GLU A 42 -4.16 15.53 2.51
CA GLU A 42 -3.01 16.26 1.96
C GLU A 42 -1.69 15.71 2.55
N ARG A 43 -1.61 15.59 3.90
CA ARG A 43 -0.41 15.05 4.56
C ARG A 43 -0.13 13.60 4.19
N THR A 44 -1.18 12.80 4.03
CA THR A 44 -1.08 11.41 3.62
C THR A 44 -0.43 11.27 2.24
N GLU A 45 -0.82 12.13 1.30
CA GLU A 45 -0.25 12.11 -0.06
C GLU A 45 1.21 12.59 -0.09
N GLU A 46 1.57 13.58 0.73
CA GLU A 46 2.97 14.01 0.89
C GLU A 46 3.85 12.88 1.44
N VAL A 47 3.40 12.19 2.49
CA VAL A 47 4.10 11.01 3.06
C VAL A 47 4.20 9.89 2.03
N ALA A 48 3.10 9.56 1.34
CA ALA A 48 3.11 8.50 0.32
C ALA A 48 4.06 8.83 -0.84
N TRP A 49 4.13 10.09 -1.26
CA TRP A 49 5.02 10.55 -2.32
C TRP A 49 6.50 10.42 -1.94
N VAL A 50 6.88 10.89 -0.74
CA VAL A 50 8.28 10.82 -0.28
C VAL A 50 8.72 9.39 -0.02
N VAL A 51 7.82 8.52 0.46
CA VAL A 51 8.08 7.08 0.58
C VAL A 51 8.33 6.46 -0.80
N ALA A 52 7.45 6.72 -1.76
CA ALA A 52 7.60 6.18 -3.12
C ALA A 52 8.90 6.66 -3.78
N ARG A 53 9.32 7.91 -3.53
CA ARG A 53 10.62 8.43 -3.98
C ARG A 53 11.78 7.68 -3.32
N GLY A 54 11.76 7.52 -2.01
CA GLY A 54 12.80 6.79 -1.26
C GLY A 54 12.95 5.34 -1.74
N VAL A 55 11.84 4.65 -1.97
CA VAL A 55 11.82 3.30 -2.54
C VAL A 55 12.55 3.27 -3.89
N ARG A 56 12.32 4.23 -4.79
CA ARG A 56 13.01 4.28 -6.09
C ARG A 56 14.51 4.54 -5.95
N LEU A 57 14.91 5.41 -5.03
CA LEU A 57 16.31 5.75 -4.78
C LEU A 57 17.12 4.56 -4.25
N VAL A 58 16.49 3.71 -3.43
CA VAL A 58 17.16 2.55 -2.80
C VAL A 58 17.12 1.30 -3.67
N ASN A 59 16.18 1.19 -4.62
CA ASN A 59 15.99 0.00 -5.46
C ASN A 59 16.76 0.04 -6.81
N SER A 60 17.90 0.72 -6.88
CA SER A 60 18.70 0.86 -8.11
C SER A 60 19.56 -0.35 -8.47
N GLU A 61 19.59 -1.41 -7.65
CA GLU A 61 20.47 -2.58 -7.82
C GLU A 61 19.74 -3.83 -8.36
N PRO A 62 20.48 -4.79 -8.97
CA PRO A 62 19.93 -6.08 -9.38
C PRO A 62 19.27 -6.81 -8.20
N ARG A 63 18.05 -7.33 -8.43
CA ARG A 63 17.26 -7.97 -7.38
C ARG A 63 17.48 -9.48 -7.41
N THR A 64 17.75 -10.06 -6.24
CA THR A 64 17.54 -11.50 -6.05
C THR A 64 16.05 -11.83 -6.19
N ALA A 65 15.71 -13.09 -6.46
CA ALA A 65 14.32 -13.52 -6.51
C ALA A 65 13.57 -13.17 -5.22
N ALA A 66 14.19 -13.38 -4.05
CA ALA A 66 13.64 -13.01 -2.76
C ALA A 66 13.36 -11.49 -2.64
N LYS A 67 14.30 -10.62 -3.04
CA LYS A 67 14.07 -9.16 -3.09
C LYS A 67 12.91 -8.80 -4.00
N ALA A 68 12.81 -9.45 -5.17
CA ALA A 68 11.71 -9.22 -6.10
C ALA A 68 10.36 -9.60 -5.48
N THR A 69 10.28 -10.74 -4.79
CA THR A 69 9.08 -11.18 -4.07
C THR A 69 8.69 -10.21 -2.94
N ALA A 70 9.66 -9.76 -2.14
CA ALA A 70 9.41 -8.77 -1.08
C ALA A 70 8.84 -7.45 -1.65
N VAL A 71 9.38 -6.97 -2.77
CA VAL A 71 8.86 -5.75 -3.41
C VAL A 71 7.45 -5.96 -3.96
N ARG A 72 7.16 -7.10 -4.59
CA ARG A 72 5.80 -7.40 -5.07
C ARG A 72 4.80 -7.48 -3.92
N ALA A 73 5.19 -8.10 -2.80
CA ALA A 73 4.35 -8.16 -1.60
C ALA A 73 4.08 -6.77 -1.02
N SER A 74 5.10 -5.92 -0.95
CA SER A 74 4.93 -4.51 -0.55
C SER A 74 3.98 -3.76 -1.50
N GLN A 75 4.09 -3.95 -2.81
CA GLN A 75 3.19 -3.33 -3.79
C GLN A 75 1.73 -3.81 -3.61
N ALA A 76 1.51 -5.10 -3.36
CA ALA A 76 0.19 -5.65 -3.08
C ALA A 76 -0.40 -5.06 -1.77
N ALA A 77 0.38 -5.01 -0.70
CA ALA A 77 -0.02 -4.38 0.57
C ALA A 77 -0.41 -2.90 0.39
N ILE A 78 0.39 -2.13 -0.34
CA ILE A 78 0.08 -0.72 -0.61
C ILE A 78 -1.19 -0.60 -1.45
N ALA A 79 -1.36 -1.44 -2.47
CA ALA A 79 -2.55 -1.39 -3.32
C ALA A 79 -3.83 -1.69 -2.53
N SER A 80 -3.84 -2.69 -1.65
CA SER A 80 -5.03 -2.99 -0.82
C SER A 80 -5.41 -1.81 0.07
N GLN A 81 -4.42 -1.17 0.70
CA GLN A 81 -4.62 -0.03 1.58
C GLN A 81 -5.11 1.22 0.82
N ARG A 82 -4.60 1.45 -0.40
CA ARG A 82 -5.08 2.53 -1.28
C ARG A 82 -6.55 2.37 -1.66
N ILE A 83 -7.00 1.15 -1.93
CA ILE A 83 -8.42 0.85 -2.23
C ILE A 83 -9.30 1.21 -1.03
N ALA A 84 -8.99 0.69 0.15
CA ALA A 84 -9.77 0.97 1.36
C ALA A 84 -9.80 2.46 1.69
N ARG A 85 -8.64 3.13 1.64
CA ARG A 85 -8.49 4.57 1.88
C ARG A 85 -9.31 5.42 0.90
N ALA A 86 -9.33 5.08 -0.38
CA ALA A 86 -10.13 5.81 -1.37
C ALA A 86 -11.63 5.78 -1.03
N TYR A 87 -12.15 4.65 -0.55
CA TYR A 87 -13.54 4.56 -0.12
C TYR A 87 -13.81 5.30 1.21
N LEU A 88 -12.84 5.34 2.14
CA LEU A 88 -12.93 6.19 3.33
C LEU A 88 -13.02 7.68 2.97
N TRP A 89 -12.22 8.16 2.01
CA TRP A 89 -12.33 9.53 1.51
C TRP A 89 -13.69 9.81 0.87
N ARG A 90 -14.17 8.90 0.01
CA ARG A 90 -15.48 9.03 -0.62
C ARG A 90 -16.62 9.07 0.39
N ARG A 91 -16.51 8.38 1.54
CA ARG A 91 -17.49 8.41 2.64
C ARG A 91 -17.59 9.79 3.31
N TRP A 92 -16.51 10.56 3.31
CA TRP A 92 -16.48 11.94 3.80
C TRP A 92 -16.75 12.99 2.71
N ASP A 93 -17.19 12.54 1.53
CA ASP A 93 -17.41 13.41 0.37
C ASP A 93 -16.12 14.14 -0.08
N ILE A 94 -14.98 13.50 0.16
CA ILE A 94 -13.68 13.93 -0.34
C ILE A 94 -13.44 13.14 -1.62
N ARG A 95 -13.64 13.80 -2.76
CA ARG A 95 -13.53 13.19 -4.10
C ARG A 95 -12.78 14.12 -5.03
N ASP A 96 -11.87 13.54 -5.82
CA ASP A 96 -11.30 14.17 -7.01
C ASP A 96 -10.72 13.12 -7.96
N ALA A 97 -10.29 13.59 -9.13
CA ALA A 97 -9.70 12.74 -10.17
C ALA A 97 -8.46 11.97 -9.70
N GLY A 98 -7.75 12.48 -8.68
CA GLY A 98 -6.60 11.81 -8.09
C GLY A 98 -7.00 10.55 -7.34
N ILE A 99 -8.01 10.64 -6.47
CA ILE A 99 -8.58 9.47 -5.75
C ILE A 99 -9.11 8.45 -6.74
N ASP A 100 -9.84 8.90 -7.76
CA ASP A 100 -10.44 7.98 -8.73
C ASP A 100 -9.38 7.25 -9.56
N ARG A 101 -8.30 7.94 -9.93
CA ARG A 101 -7.15 7.31 -10.60
C ARG A 101 -6.46 6.30 -9.68
N GLU A 102 -6.14 6.69 -8.45
CA GLU A 102 -5.48 5.83 -7.48
C GLU A 102 -6.29 4.56 -7.21
N LEU A 103 -7.61 4.68 -7.05
CA LEU A 103 -8.49 3.55 -6.85
C LEU A 103 -8.47 2.60 -8.05
N ARG A 104 -8.56 3.11 -9.29
CA ARG A 104 -8.48 2.27 -10.50
C ARG A 104 -7.15 1.55 -10.59
N GLU A 105 -6.04 2.27 -10.47
CA GLU A 105 -4.69 1.70 -10.53
C GLU A 105 -4.49 0.63 -9.45
N ALA A 106 -4.94 0.88 -8.22
CA ALA A 106 -4.81 -0.07 -7.14
C ALA A 106 -5.64 -1.34 -7.37
N ARG A 107 -6.88 -1.22 -7.88
CA ARG A 107 -7.74 -2.37 -8.24
C ARG A 107 -7.17 -3.20 -9.38
N GLU A 108 -6.45 -2.59 -10.31
CA GLU A 108 -5.76 -3.31 -11.40
C GLU A 108 -4.45 -3.96 -10.95
N ASN A 109 -3.67 -3.27 -10.12
CA ASN A 109 -2.33 -3.71 -9.73
C ASN A 109 -2.33 -4.78 -8.65
N LEU A 110 -3.27 -4.74 -7.70
CA LEU A 110 -3.33 -5.70 -6.60
C LEU A 110 -3.41 -7.16 -7.08
N PRO A 111 -4.39 -7.58 -7.91
CA PRO A 111 -4.46 -8.97 -8.37
C PRO A 111 -3.23 -9.38 -9.20
N ARG A 112 -2.67 -8.48 -10.01
CA ARG A 112 -1.44 -8.74 -10.78
C ARG A 112 -0.25 -9.00 -9.87
N ALA A 113 -0.10 -8.21 -8.80
CA ALA A 113 0.98 -8.40 -7.83
C ALA A 113 0.82 -9.73 -7.08
N LEU A 114 -0.40 -10.07 -6.63
CA LEU A 114 -0.67 -11.35 -5.97
C LEU A 114 -0.40 -12.55 -6.88
N GLN A 115 -0.79 -12.46 -8.16
CA GLN A 115 -0.51 -13.50 -9.15
C GLN A 115 1.01 -13.65 -9.38
N ALA A 116 1.73 -12.54 -9.56
CA ALA A 116 3.17 -12.57 -9.79
C ALA A 116 3.96 -13.14 -8.60
N ILE A 117 3.44 -13.04 -7.37
CA ILE A 117 4.01 -13.71 -6.20
C ILE A 117 3.72 -15.21 -6.24
N ALA A 118 2.47 -15.59 -6.53
CA ALA A 118 2.05 -16.99 -6.61
C ALA A 118 2.84 -17.79 -7.66
N GLU A 119 3.20 -17.14 -8.77
CA GLU A 119 3.95 -17.73 -9.87
C GLU A 119 5.48 -17.73 -9.64
N SER A 120 5.98 -17.14 -8.54
CA SER A 120 7.42 -17.09 -8.25
C SER A 120 7.89 -18.42 -7.65
N PRO A 121 8.70 -19.23 -8.36
CA PRO A 121 9.03 -20.59 -7.91
C PRO A 121 9.92 -20.64 -6.67
N GLU A 122 10.71 -19.61 -6.40
CA GLU A 122 11.79 -19.64 -5.39
C GLU A 122 11.31 -19.62 -3.94
N LEU A 123 10.08 -19.15 -3.71
CA LEU A 123 9.46 -19.06 -2.38
C LEU A 123 8.03 -19.63 -2.36
N ALA A 124 7.63 -20.31 -3.44
CA ALA A 124 6.25 -20.71 -3.67
C ALA A 124 5.70 -21.55 -2.50
N ALA A 125 6.47 -22.51 -2.00
CA ALA A 125 6.01 -23.39 -0.93
C ALA A 125 5.91 -22.65 0.43
N GLU A 126 6.88 -21.79 0.74
CA GLU A 126 6.97 -21.06 2.00
C GLU A 126 5.87 -19.99 2.14
N VAL A 127 5.45 -19.39 1.02
CA VAL A 127 4.51 -18.26 1.02
C VAL A 127 3.11 -18.59 0.50
N ALA A 128 2.90 -19.79 -0.05
CA ALA A 128 1.64 -20.21 -0.68
C ALA A 128 0.40 -19.90 0.16
N SER A 129 0.39 -20.30 1.44
CA SER A 129 -0.76 -20.10 2.32
C SER A 129 -1.10 -18.61 2.55
N GLN A 130 -0.07 -17.75 2.59
CA GLN A 130 -0.26 -16.31 2.76
C GLN A 130 -0.79 -15.67 1.47
N VAL A 131 -0.29 -16.12 0.32
CA VAL A 131 -0.75 -15.64 -0.99
C VAL A 131 -2.20 -16.07 -1.26
N GLU A 132 -2.55 -17.32 -0.95
CA GLU A 132 -3.92 -17.83 -1.07
C GLU A 132 -4.89 -17.07 -0.16
N SER A 133 -4.49 -16.84 1.09
CA SER A 133 -5.24 -16.00 2.03
C SER A 133 -5.47 -14.61 1.45
N ALA A 134 -4.43 -13.95 0.95
CA ALA A 134 -4.54 -12.61 0.36
C ALA A 134 -5.41 -12.59 -0.92
N GLN A 135 -5.36 -13.62 -1.76
CA GLN A 135 -6.25 -13.75 -2.92
C GLN A 135 -7.71 -13.91 -2.51
N THR A 136 -7.99 -14.66 -1.44
CA THR A 136 -9.33 -14.77 -0.88
C THR A 136 -9.82 -13.43 -0.33
N GLN A 137 -8.99 -12.72 0.42
CA GLN A 137 -9.31 -11.39 0.93
C GLN A 137 -9.48 -10.36 -0.19
N TRP A 138 -8.75 -10.49 -1.30
CA TRP A 138 -8.96 -9.65 -2.48
C TRP A 138 -10.37 -9.82 -3.06
N ARG A 139 -10.90 -11.05 -3.12
CA ARG A 139 -12.28 -11.28 -3.55
C ARG A 139 -13.28 -10.53 -2.66
N PHE A 140 -13.13 -10.63 -1.35
CA PHE A 140 -13.98 -9.90 -0.40
C PHE A 140 -13.87 -8.38 -0.54
N LEU A 141 -12.65 -7.87 -0.71
CA LEU A 141 -12.40 -6.46 -0.96
C LEU A 141 -13.05 -5.99 -2.27
N SER A 142 -12.95 -6.78 -3.34
CA SER A 142 -13.53 -6.46 -4.65
C SER A 142 -15.06 -6.46 -4.62
N ASP A 143 -15.67 -7.41 -3.91
CA ASP A 143 -17.12 -7.48 -3.73
C ASP A 143 -17.63 -6.30 -2.90
N ALA A 144 -16.91 -5.95 -1.82
CA ALA A 144 -17.21 -4.77 -1.01
C ALA A 144 -17.07 -3.47 -1.81
N ALA A 145 -16.01 -3.34 -2.62
CA ALA A 145 -15.80 -2.22 -3.52
C ALA A 145 -16.95 -2.05 -4.52
N THR A 146 -17.46 -3.15 -5.09
CA THR A 146 -18.61 -3.12 -6.00
C THR A 146 -19.88 -2.62 -5.31
N GLN A 147 -20.12 -3.03 -4.07
CA GLN A 147 -21.24 -2.52 -3.27
C GLN A 147 -21.09 -1.03 -2.93
N LEU A 148 -19.86 -0.57 -2.69
CA LEU A 148 -19.55 0.83 -2.39
C LEU A 148 -19.64 1.74 -3.64
N ASP A 149 -19.33 1.21 -4.82
CA ASP A 149 -19.53 1.92 -6.09
C ASP A 149 -21.03 2.12 -6.36
N ALA A 150 -21.88 1.14 -6.02
CA ALA A 150 -23.33 1.27 -6.09
C ALA A 150 -23.91 2.18 -4.99
N SER A 151 -23.34 2.14 -3.78
CA SER A 151 -23.78 2.94 -2.64
C SER A 151 -22.62 3.27 -1.71
N ALA A 152 -22.05 4.48 -1.88
CA ALA A 152 -20.94 4.97 -1.05
C ALA A 152 -21.29 5.11 0.44
N SER A 153 -22.58 5.01 0.80
CA SER A 153 -23.05 5.07 2.18
C SER A 153 -23.16 3.71 2.88
N ASN A 154 -22.88 2.61 2.18
CA ASN A 154 -22.95 1.27 2.73
C ASN A 154 -21.83 1.04 3.78
N ALA A 155 -22.15 1.29 5.05
CA ALA A 155 -21.20 1.20 6.16
C ALA A 155 -20.64 -0.22 6.34
N ARG A 156 -21.46 -1.26 6.12
CA ARG A 156 -21.02 -2.66 6.24
C ARG A 156 -20.02 -3.03 5.15
N ALA A 157 -20.27 -2.61 3.90
CA ALA A 157 -19.32 -2.81 2.81
C ALA A 157 -18.00 -2.06 3.07
N LEU A 158 -18.06 -0.85 3.62
CA LEU A 158 -16.86 -0.09 3.99
C LEU A 158 -16.04 -0.79 5.08
N GLU A 159 -16.70 -1.30 6.12
CA GLU A 159 -16.06 -2.08 7.18
C GLU A 159 -15.38 -3.33 6.61
N PHE A 160 -16.07 -4.10 5.76
CA PHE A 160 -15.48 -5.27 5.12
C PHE A 160 -14.31 -4.93 4.20
N ALA A 161 -14.39 -3.83 3.44
CA ALA A 161 -13.29 -3.38 2.61
C ALA A 161 -12.04 -3.08 3.46
N CYS A 162 -12.19 -2.36 4.58
CA CYS A 162 -11.07 -2.05 5.47
C CYS A 162 -10.47 -3.33 6.08
N LYS A 163 -11.29 -4.21 6.66
CA LYS A 163 -10.81 -5.49 7.23
C LYS A 163 -10.11 -6.37 6.21
N SER A 164 -10.66 -6.48 5.00
CA SER A 164 -10.05 -7.28 3.94
C SER A 164 -8.70 -6.70 3.51
N ALA A 165 -8.59 -5.36 3.42
CA ALA A 165 -7.33 -4.69 3.11
C ALA A 165 -6.28 -4.91 4.21
N ASP A 166 -6.67 -4.89 5.48
CA ASP A 166 -5.80 -5.18 6.63
C ASP A 166 -5.31 -6.63 6.63
N HIS A 167 -6.19 -7.60 6.37
CA HIS A 167 -5.78 -9.00 6.24
C HIS A 167 -4.81 -9.22 5.06
N ILE A 168 -5.00 -8.51 3.94
CA ILE A 168 -4.03 -8.55 2.82
C ILE A 168 -2.69 -7.97 3.26
N LEU A 169 -2.69 -6.83 3.96
CA LEU A 169 -1.47 -6.22 4.50
C LEU A 169 -0.71 -7.20 5.39
N GLU A 170 -1.37 -7.79 6.39
CA GLU A 170 -0.75 -8.75 7.31
C GLU A 170 -0.19 -9.98 6.57
N ALA A 171 -0.93 -10.51 5.59
CA ALA A 171 -0.45 -11.63 4.77
C ALA A 171 0.82 -11.25 3.99
N MET A 172 0.82 -10.08 3.35
CA MET A 172 1.98 -9.59 2.60
C MET A 172 3.17 -9.24 3.48
N GLU A 173 2.95 -8.77 4.72
CA GLU A 173 4.01 -8.60 5.71
C GLU A 173 4.68 -9.92 6.05
N ARG A 174 3.92 -11.00 6.20
CA ARG A 174 4.48 -12.35 6.38
C ARG A 174 5.29 -12.79 5.16
N VAL A 175 4.80 -12.55 3.94
CA VAL A 175 5.55 -12.83 2.69
C VAL A 175 6.88 -12.06 2.65
N MET A 176 6.87 -10.77 3.01
CA MET A 176 8.09 -9.94 3.08
C MET A 176 9.08 -10.48 4.13
N GLN A 177 8.59 -10.97 5.27
CA GLN A 177 9.44 -11.56 6.30
C GLN A 177 10.10 -12.86 5.84
N GLU A 178 9.38 -13.75 5.15
CA GLU A 178 9.96 -14.97 4.60
C GLU A 178 10.97 -14.69 3.49
N ALA A 179 10.66 -13.74 2.60
CA ALA A 179 11.61 -13.28 1.59
C ALA A 179 12.91 -12.75 2.22
N ALA A 180 12.79 -11.92 3.27
CA ALA A 180 13.96 -11.42 4.00
C ALA A 180 14.75 -12.52 4.73
N ARG A 181 14.12 -13.63 5.14
CA ARG A 181 14.80 -14.79 5.70
C ARG A 181 15.56 -15.57 4.64
N ALA A 182 14.99 -15.73 3.46
CA ALA A 182 15.63 -16.40 2.33
C ALA A 182 16.86 -15.65 1.83
N GLU A 183 16.89 -14.31 1.89
CA GLU A 183 18.09 -13.51 1.56
C GLU A 183 19.27 -13.71 2.50
N ARG A 184 19.03 -14.21 3.72
CA ARG A 184 20.07 -14.41 4.75
C ARG A 184 20.66 -15.83 4.74
N ARG A 185 20.11 -16.73 3.94
CA ARG A 185 20.60 -18.12 3.79
C ARG A 185 21.58 -18.20 2.63
#